data_AF-A0A5J9VWF4-F1
#
_entry.id   AF-A0A5J9VWF4-F1
#
_cell.length_a   1.000
_cell.length_b   1.000
_cell.length_c   1.000
_cell.angle_alpha   90.00
_cell.angle_beta   90.00
_cell.angle_gamma   90.00
#
_symmetry.space_group_name_H-M   'P 1'
#
loop_
_entity.id
_entity.type
_entity.pdbx_description
1 polymer ?
#
loop_
_entity_poly.entity_id
_entity_poly.type
_entity_poly.pdbx_seq_one_letter_code
_entity_poly.pdbx_strand_id
1 'polypeptide(L)'
;MFPLPFQGHINPMMQLAGALHARGGLDVTVFHAAFNVPDPARRPAAYRFVPVGEGVRTEDLIPSGSDADIAGALLRINERLAGPFRDLLRRELAGAEKDEPPAACLVVDSNLRSMQLVAEELGVPTLVLRTGGAACLVAYMAFPALCDKGLLPPPTQG
;
A
#
# COMPACT_ATOMS: atom_id res chain seq x y z
N MET A 1 3.08 -1.58 -8.09
CA MET A 1 3.40 -1.83 -6.66
C MET A 1 2.95 -0.62 -5.84
N PHE A 2 2.23 -0.81 -4.73
CA PHE A 2 1.94 0.27 -3.79
C PHE A 2 2.22 -0.18 -2.35
N PRO A 3 3.42 0.11 -1.81
CA PRO A 3 3.74 -0.13 -0.41
C PRO A 3 3.08 0.86 0.52
N LEU A 4 2.74 0.38 1.72
CA LEU A 4 2.47 1.26 2.85
C LEU A 4 3.76 2.05 3.17
N PRO A 5 3.70 3.39 3.38
CA PRO A 5 4.87 4.26 3.50
C PRO A 5 5.61 4.15 4.85
N PHE A 6 5.92 2.93 5.28
CA PHE A 6 6.76 2.63 6.44
C PHE A 6 7.82 1.58 6.06
N GLN A 7 9.03 1.70 6.63
CA GLN A 7 10.19 0.91 6.19
C GLN A 7 9.99 -0.61 6.29
N GLY A 8 9.24 -1.09 7.31
CA GLY A 8 8.89 -2.51 7.45
C GLY A 8 8.01 -3.06 6.33
N HIS A 9 7.41 -2.19 5.52
CA HIS A 9 6.54 -2.55 4.39
C HIS A 9 7.22 -2.28 3.04
N ILE A 10 7.91 -1.14 2.92
CA ILE A 10 8.61 -0.74 1.69
C ILE A 10 9.65 -1.78 1.30
N ASN A 11 10.52 -2.20 2.21
CA ASN A 11 11.64 -3.08 1.87
C ASN A 11 11.18 -4.46 1.35
N PRO A 12 10.28 -5.20 2.03
CA PRO A 12 9.75 -6.47 1.51
C PRO A 12 9.05 -6.31 0.16
N MET A 13 8.28 -5.25 -0.04
CA MET A 13 7.62 -5.01 -1.33
C MET A 13 8.61 -4.70 -2.44
N MET A 14 9.69 -3.98 -2.15
CA MET A 14 10.75 -3.75 -3.14
C MET A 14 11.54 -5.02 -3.47
N GLN A 15 11.75 -5.91 -2.50
CA GLN A 15 12.34 -7.23 -2.74
C GLN A 15 11.46 -8.08 -3.65
N LEU A 16 10.14 -8.10 -3.41
CA LEU A 16 9.18 -8.78 -4.28
C LEU A 16 9.18 -8.19 -5.69
N ALA A 17 9.18 -6.86 -5.81
CA ALA A 17 9.31 -6.20 -7.12
C ALA A 17 10.58 -6.65 -7.85
N GLY A 18 11.72 -6.70 -7.15
CA GLY A 18 12.99 -7.21 -7.68
C GLY A 18 12.88 -8.63 -8.24
N ALA A 19 12.24 -9.53 -7.50
CA ALA A 19 12.03 -10.91 -7.93
C ALA A 19 11.10 -11.00 -9.15
N LEU A 20 10.01 -10.22 -9.17
CA LEU A 20 9.06 -10.18 -10.28
C LEU A 20 9.69 -9.63 -11.55
N HIS A 21 10.48 -8.56 -11.45
CA HIS A 21 11.20 -7.99 -12.57
C HIS A 21 12.26 -8.96 -13.10
N ALA A 22 13.15 -9.45 -12.24
CA ALA A 22 14.28 -10.27 -12.65
C ALA A 22 13.88 -11.66 -13.20
N ARG A 23 12.78 -12.24 -12.71
CA ARG A 23 12.33 -13.59 -13.12
C ARG A 23 11.19 -13.58 -14.12
N GLY A 24 10.28 -12.61 -14.00
CA GLY A 24 9.08 -12.51 -14.82
C GLY A 24 9.20 -11.52 -15.97
N GLY A 25 10.28 -10.73 -16.04
CA GLY A 25 10.44 -9.69 -17.04
C GLY A 25 9.39 -8.58 -16.94
N LEU A 26 8.77 -8.41 -15.78
CA LEU A 26 7.71 -7.41 -15.58
C LEU A 26 8.30 -6.02 -15.39
N ASP A 27 7.73 -5.04 -16.09
CA ASP A 27 7.99 -3.64 -15.80
C ASP A 27 7.34 -3.23 -14.48
N VAL A 28 8.08 -2.48 -13.67
CA VAL A 28 7.67 -2.14 -12.31
C VAL A 28 7.40 -0.65 -12.21
N THR A 29 6.14 -0.32 -11.91
CA THR A 29 5.75 1.01 -11.42
C THR A 29 5.52 0.96 -9.92
N VAL A 30 6.19 1.85 -9.18
CA VAL A 30 6.11 2.00 -7.72
C VAL A 30 5.36 3.29 -7.40
N PHE A 31 4.14 3.13 -6.90
CA PHE A 31 3.36 4.21 -6.31
C PHE A 31 3.89 4.52 -4.91
N HIS A 32 4.01 5.79 -4.54
CA HIS A 32 4.44 6.17 -3.19
C HIS A 32 3.69 7.40 -2.65
N ALA A 33 3.52 7.47 -1.33
CA ALA A 33 3.01 8.66 -0.67
C ALA A 33 4.07 9.78 -0.61
N ALA A 34 3.69 10.94 -0.09
CA ALA A 34 4.56 12.11 0.06
C ALA A 34 5.69 11.95 1.10
N PHE A 35 5.69 10.88 1.90
CA PHE A 35 6.69 10.62 2.94
C PHE A 35 7.25 9.20 2.85
N ASN A 36 8.45 9.01 3.41
CA ASN A 36 9.21 7.76 3.29
C ASN A 36 9.32 7.28 1.84
N VAL A 37 9.56 8.20 0.91
CA VAL A 37 9.69 7.93 -0.52
C VAL A 37 10.80 6.88 -0.74
N PRO A 38 10.52 5.79 -1.48
CA PRO A 38 11.56 4.82 -1.81
C PRO A 38 12.69 5.47 -2.61
N ASP A 39 13.94 5.27 -2.18
CA ASP A 39 15.13 5.81 -2.85
C ASP A 39 15.33 5.13 -4.23
N PRO A 40 15.15 5.85 -5.35
CA PRO A 40 15.32 5.27 -6.68
C PRO A 40 16.75 4.82 -6.98
N ALA A 41 17.77 5.45 -6.35
CA ALA A 41 19.18 5.10 -6.58
C ALA A 41 19.55 3.71 -6.05
N ARG A 42 18.73 3.15 -5.16
CA ARG A 42 18.89 1.79 -4.60
C ARG A 42 18.05 0.75 -5.34
N ARG A 43 17.55 1.07 -6.53
CA ARG A 43 16.59 0.26 -7.29
C ARG A 43 17.00 0.18 -8.76
N PRO A 44 16.55 -0.84 -9.50
CA PRO A 44 16.83 -0.94 -10.93
C PRO A 44 16.35 0.33 -11.66
N ALA A 45 17.18 0.85 -12.58
CA ALA A 45 16.84 2.06 -13.35
C ALA A 45 15.58 1.91 -14.21
N ALA A 46 15.17 0.67 -14.50
CA ALA A 46 13.93 0.36 -15.21
C ALA A 46 12.66 0.64 -14.38
N TYR A 47 12.76 0.91 -13.08
CA TYR A 47 11.59 1.15 -12.24
C TYR A 47 11.11 2.58 -12.41
N ARG A 48 9.79 2.73 -12.59
CA ARG A 48 9.13 4.03 -12.54
C ARG A 48 8.62 4.30 -11.13
N PHE A 49 8.86 5.49 -10.60
CA PHE A 49 8.34 5.94 -9.31
C PHE A 49 7.30 7.03 -9.56
N VAL A 50 6.11 6.86 -8.99
CA VAL A 50 4.99 7.77 -9.24
C VAL A 50 4.41 8.23 -7.90
N PRO A 51 4.42 9.54 -7.62
CA PRO A 51 3.85 10.07 -6.39
C PRO A 51 2.32 9.98 -6.39
N VAL A 52 1.75 9.68 -5.23
CA VAL A 52 0.30 9.64 -5.00
C VAL A 52 -0.06 10.73 -4.00
N GLY A 53 -1.01 11.58 -4.37
CA GLY A 53 -1.51 12.63 -3.50
C GLY A 53 -0.51 13.75 -3.27
N GLU A 54 0.10 14.29 -4.34
CA GLU A 54 1.04 15.42 -4.26
C GLU A 54 0.48 16.68 -3.58
N GLY A 55 -0.85 16.80 -3.44
CA GLY A 55 -1.53 17.85 -2.67
C GLY A 55 -1.92 17.47 -1.24
N VAL A 56 -1.64 16.25 -0.79
CA VAL A 56 -1.93 15.78 0.57
C VAL A 56 -0.75 16.10 1.47
N ARG A 57 -1.01 16.83 2.56
CA ARG A 57 0.03 17.22 3.50
C ARG A 57 0.56 16.00 4.24
N THR A 58 1.88 15.92 4.39
CA THR A 58 2.53 14.80 5.08
C THR A 58 2.05 14.65 6.52
N GLU A 59 1.77 15.77 7.20
CA GLU A 59 1.28 15.80 8.59
C GLU A 59 -0.07 15.07 8.74
N ASP A 60 -0.87 15.02 7.67
CA ASP A 60 -2.15 14.32 7.68
C ASP A 60 -1.98 12.79 7.54
N LEU A 61 -0.80 12.32 7.13
CA LEU A 61 -0.52 10.91 6.80
C LEU A 61 0.38 10.21 7.81
N ILE A 62 1.15 10.95 8.61
CA ILE A 62 2.06 10.37 9.60
C ILE A 62 1.35 10.15 10.94
N PRO A 63 1.83 9.20 11.78
CA PRO A 63 1.44 9.11 13.18
C PRO A 63 1.79 10.40 13.91
N SER A 64 0.89 10.88 14.78
CA SER A 64 1.09 12.08 15.61
C SER A 64 0.68 11.80 17.06
N GLY A 65 1.17 12.60 18.01
CA GLY A 65 0.92 12.43 19.45
C GLY A 65 2.00 11.63 20.20
N SER A 66 1.88 11.54 21.53
CA SER A 66 2.85 10.87 22.42
C SER A 66 2.97 9.36 22.18
N ASP A 67 1.88 8.74 21.72
CA ASP A 67 1.76 7.28 21.62
C ASP A 67 1.89 6.78 20.17
N ALA A 68 2.21 7.69 19.23
CA ALA A 68 2.25 7.44 17.79
C ALA A 68 0.99 6.68 17.32
N ASP A 69 -0.11 7.39 17.09
CA ASP A 69 -1.39 6.83 16.62
C ASP A 69 -1.25 6.21 15.21
N ILE A 70 -0.74 4.97 15.16
CA ILE A 70 -0.53 4.21 13.93
C ILE A 70 -1.89 3.87 13.31
N ALA A 71 -2.87 3.46 14.12
CA ALA A 71 -4.19 3.08 13.61
C ALA A 71 -4.88 4.25 12.90
N GLY A 72 -4.89 5.43 13.51
CA GLY A 72 -5.42 6.62 12.86
C GLY A 72 -4.60 7.07 11.65
N ALA A 73 -3.27 6.93 11.66
CA ALA A 73 -2.46 7.18 10.47
C ALA A 73 -2.84 6.25 9.31
N LEU A 74 -3.06 4.94 9.56
CA LEU A 74 -3.52 3.99 8.54
C LEU A 74 -4.89 4.38 7.98
N LEU A 75 -5.83 4.79 8.84
CA LEU A 75 -7.16 5.25 8.41
C LEU A 75 -7.04 6.50 7.53
N ARG A 76 -6.26 7.50 7.95
CA ARG A 76 -6.03 8.73 7.17
C ARG A 76 -5.35 8.44 5.84
N ILE A 77 -4.35 7.55 5.79
CA ILE A 77 -3.71 7.14 4.53
C ILE A 77 -4.76 6.54 3.58
N ASN A 78 -5.60 5.62 4.06
CA ASN A 78 -6.65 5.00 3.26
C ASN A 78 -7.69 6.02 2.78
N GLU A 79 -8.09 6.97 3.62
CA GLU A 79 -9.08 8.00 3.28
C GLU A 79 -8.50 9.01 2.28
N ARG A 80 -7.34 9.60 2.61
CA ARG A 80 -6.78 10.76 1.90
C ARG A 80 -6.15 10.41 0.57
N LEU A 81 -5.61 9.20 0.43
CA LEU A 81 -4.95 8.80 -0.81
C LEU A 81 -5.89 8.03 -1.78
N ALA A 82 -7.10 7.62 -1.37
CA ALA A 82 -8.01 6.85 -2.23
C ALA A 82 -8.39 7.59 -3.51
N GLY A 83 -8.88 8.83 -3.38
CA GLY A 83 -9.24 9.68 -4.52
C GLY A 83 -8.05 9.95 -5.44
N PRO A 84 -6.93 10.49 -4.92
CA PRO A 84 -5.73 10.72 -5.72
C PRO A 84 -5.21 9.46 -6.41
N PHE A 85 -5.25 8.30 -5.74
CA PHE A 85 -4.84 7.04 -6.32
C PHE A 85 -5.78 6.59 -7.44
N ARG A 86 -7.10 6.76 -7.29
CA ARG A 86 -8.08 6.43 -8.34
C ARG A 86 -7.83 7.21 -9.62
N ASP A 87 -7.63 8.52 -9.50
CA ASP A 87 -7.40 9.38 -10.66
C ASP A 87 -6.05 9.10 -11.32
N LEU A 88 -5.02 8.83 -10.50
CA LEU A 88 -3.72 8.40 -10.99
C LEU A 88 -3.80 7.05 -11.72
N LEU A 89 -4.41 6.02 -11.10
CA LEU A 89 -4.49 4.69 -11.68
C LEU A 89 -5.27 4.71 -13.00
N ARG A 90 -6.37 5.46 -13.09
CA ARG A 90 -7.06 5.66 -14.38
C ARG A 90 -6.14 6.25 -15.44
N ARG A 91 -5.35 7.27 -15.09
CA ARG A 91 -4.42 7.90 -16.03
C ARG A 91 -3.33 6.92 -16.49
N GLU A 92 -2.75 6.14 -15.58
CA GLU A 92 -1.75 5.12 -15.93
C GLU A 92 -2.35 4.04 -16.86
N LEU A 93 -3.61 3.64 -16.63
CA LEU A 93 -4.30 2.67 -17.49
C LEU A 93 -4.68 3.25 -18.86
N ALA A 94 -5.03 4.53 -18.93
CA ALA A 94 -5.40 5.20 -20.18
C ALA A 94 -4.19 5.66 -21.01
N GLY A 95 -3.06 5.90 -20.36
CA GLY A 95 -1.82 6.38 -20.97
C GLY A 95 -0.94 5.29 -21.58
N ALA A 96 -1.28 4.01 -21.40
CA ALA A 96 -0.60 2.92 -22.09
C ALA A 96 -0.74 3.13 -23.60
N GLU A 97 0.39 3.28 -24.30
CA GLU A 97 0.39 3.38 -25.76
C GLU A 97 -0.23 2.10 -26.35
N LYS A 98 -0.78 2.18 -27.57
CA LYS A 98 -1.44 1.04 -28.22
C LYS A 98 -0.57 -0.22 -28.32
N ASP A 99 0.75 -0.06 -28.27
CA ASP A 99 1.73 -1.13 -28.39
C ASP A 99 2.34 -1.56 -27.04
N GLU A 100 1.99 -0.89 -25.93
CA GLU A 100 2.43 -1.31 -24.60
C GLU A 100 1.54 -2.45 -24.06
N PRO A 101 2.14 -3.46 -23.40
CA PRO A 101 1.35 -4.50 -22.77
C PRO A 101 0.47 -3.90 -21.66
N PRO A 102 -0.78 -4.37 -21.51
CA PRO A 102 -1.65 -3.88 -20.44
C PRO A 102 -1.04 -4.18 -19.07
N ALA A 103 -1.38 -3.34 -18.08
CA ALA A 103 -0.92 -3.54 -16.71
C ALA A 103 -1.30 -4.95 -16.21
N ALA A 104 -0.29 -5.77 -15.92
CA ALA A 104 -0.50 -7.17 -15.55
C ALA A 104 -1.28 -7.32 -14.22
N CYS A 105 -0.89 -6.56 -13.20
CA CYS A 105 -1.62 -6.50 -11.92
C CYS A 105 -1.14 -5.32 -11.04
N LEU A 106 -1.99 -4.92 -10.08
CA LEU A 106 -1.58 -4.15 -8.92
C LEU A 106 -1.11 -5.10 -7.82
N VAL A 107 0.10 -4.91 -7.31
CA VAL A 107 0.52 -5.49 -6.02
C VAL A 107 0.47 -4.41 -4.95
N VAL A 108 -0.32 -4.59 -3.90
CA VAL A 108 -0.62 -3.56 -2.89
C VAL A 108 -0.46 -4.12 -1.48
N ASP A 109 -0.01 -3.28 -0.54
CA ASP A 109 0.07 -3.65 0.87
C ASP A 109 -1.32 -3.96 1.45
N SER A 110 -1.41 -4.97 2.31
CA SER A 110 -2.65 -5.39 2.98
C SER A 110 -3.34 -4.28 3.78
N ASN A 111 -2.60 -3.27 4.26
CA ASN A 111 -3.16 -2.17 5.05
C ASN A 111 -3.74 -1.03 4.19
N LEU A 112 -3.55 -1.07 2.86
CA LEU A 112 -4.08 -0.08 1.92
C LEU A 112 -5.39 -0.57 1.29
N ARG A 113 -6.40 -0.84 2.12
CA ARG A 113 -7.68 -1.41 1.69
C ARG A 113 -8.42 -0.51 0.68
N SER A 114 -8.39 0.81 0.85
CA SER A 114 -9.04 1.71 -0.11
C SER A 114 -8.44 1.61 -1.51
N MET A 115 -7.14 1.38 -1.62
CA MET A 115 -6.45 1.22 -2.91
C MET A 115 -6.82 -0.11 -3.57
N GLN A 116 -7.04 -1.16 -2.77
CA GLN A 116 -7.54 -2.44 -3.26
C GLN A 116 -8.94 -2.27 -3.88
N LEU A 117 -9.85 -1.56 -3.18
CA LEU A 117 -11.20 -1.28 -3.67
C LEU A 117 -11.18 -0.43 -4.95
N VAL A 118 -10.32 0.59 -5.00
CA VAL A 118 -10.14 1.41 -6.20
C VAL A 118 -9.66 0.58 -7.38
N ALA A 119 -8.73 -0.35 -7.17
CA ALA A 119 -8.25 -1.23 -8.23
C ALA A 119 -9.33 -2.20 -8.72
N GLU A 120 -10.13 -2.73 -7.80
CA GLU A 120 -11.30 -3.58 -8.10
C GLU A 120 -12.34 -2.83 -8.93
N GLU A 121 -12.72 -1.61 -8.53
CA GLU A 121 -13.64 -0.73 -9.28
C GLU A 121 -13.16 -0.45 -10.71
N LEU A 122 -11.84 -0.38 -10.91
CA LEU A 122 -11.22 -0.13 -12.21
C LEU A 122 -10.88 -1.42 -12.98
N GLY A 123 -11.25 -2.59 -12.46
CA GLY A 123 -11.05 -3.89 -13.12
C GLY A 123 -9.58 -4.32 -13.19
N VAL A 124 -8.71 -3.80 -12.31
CA VAL A 124 -7.28 -4.14 -12.29
C VAL A 124 -7.06 -5.41 -11.46
N PRO A 125 -6.49 -6.48 -12.03
CA PRO A 125 -6.10 -7.66 -11.26
C PRO A 125 -5.21 -7.26 -10.07
N THR A 126 -5.53 -7.73 -8.87
CA THR A 126 -4.86 -7.25 -7.65
C THR A 126 -4.32 -8.40 -6.79
N LEU A 127 -3.05 -8.30 -6.42
CA LEU A 127 -2.38 -9.15 -5.44
C LEU A 127 -2.15 -8.35 -4.16
N VAL A 128 -2.63 -8.86 -3.03
CA VAL A 128 -2.48 -8.22 -1.73
C VAL A 128 -1.31 -8.87 -0.99
N LEU A 129 -0.30 -8.07 -0.64
CA LEU A 129 0.85 -8.54 0.12
C LEU A 129 0.72 -8.17 1.59
N ARG A 130 0.72 -9.20 2.46
CA ARG A 130 0.93 -9.03 3.89
C ARG A 130 2.42 -9.07 4.19
N THR A 131 2.98 -7.95 4.61
CA THR A 131 4.40 -7.80 4.96
C THR A 131 4.74 -8.21 6.40
N GLY A 132 3.72 -8.41 7.24
CA GLY A 132 3.87 -8.91 8.61
C GLY A 132 4.07 -10.43 8.65
N GLY A 133 4.57 -10.94 9.77
CA GLY A 133 4.78 -12.37 9.97
C GLY A 133 3.49 -13.18 9.84
N ALA A 134 3.58 -14.37 9.23
CA ALA A 134 2.43 -15.26 9.03
C ALA A 134 1.75 -15.66 10.36
N ALA A 135 2.53 -15.80 11.44
CA ALA A 135 1.98 -16.07 12.77
C ALA A 135 1.01 -14.97 13.26
N CYS A 136 1.28 -13.70 12.90
CA CYS A 136 0.41 -12.60 13.29
C CYS A 136 -0.91 -12.60 12.52
N LEU A 137 -0.96 -13.20 11.32
CA LEU A 137 -2.19 -13.25 10.50
C LEU A 137 -3.33 -13.92 11.24
N VAL A 138 -3.04 -14.97 12.02
CA VAL A 138 -4.04 -15.67 12.84
C VAL A 138 -4.69 -14.72 13.84
N ALA A 139 -3.90 -13.85 14.49
CA ALA A 139 -4.44 -12.86 15.42
C ALA A 139 -5.36 -11.84 14.74
N TYR A 140 -5.00 -11.37 13.54
CA TYR A 140 -5.86 -10.47 12.75
C TYR A 140 -7.17 -11.15 12.34
N MET A 141 -7.11 -12.40 11.89
CA MET A 141 -8.29 -13.18 11.50
C MET A 141 -9.21 -13.47 12.68
N ALA A 142 -8.64 -13.65 13.88
CA ALA A 142 -9.38 -13.86 15.11
C ALA A 142 -9.99 -12.57 15.70
N PHE A 143 -9.56 -11.39 15.24
CA PHE A 143 -9.94 -10.10 15.84
C PHE A 143 -11.47 -9.91 15.97
N PRO A 144 -12.30 -10.16 14.93
CA PRO A 144 -13.76 -10.04 15.08
C PRO A 144 -14.31 -10.95 16.18
N ALA A 145 -13.87 -12.22 16.22
CA ALA A 145 -14.30 -13.17 17.23
C ALA A 145 -13.84 -12.80 18.65
N LEU A 146 -12.71 -12.11 18.80
CA LEU A 146 -12.25 -11.58 20.08
C LEU A 146 -13.15 -10.40 20.54
N CYS A 147 -13.55 -9.52 19.62
CA CYS A 147 -14.50 -8.45 19.91
C CYS A 147 -15.89 -9.00 20.28
N ASP A 148 -16.41 -9.97 19.53
CA ASP A 148 -17.72 -10.59 19.80
C ASP A 148 -17.78 -11.25 21.18
N LYS A 149 -16.63 -11.73 21.68
CA LYS A 149 -16.48 -12.31 23.03
C LYS A 149 -16.23 -11.27 24.12
N GLY A 150 -16.19 -9.98 23.79
CA GLY A 150 -15.87 -8.92 24.74
C GLY A 150 -14.44 -8.98 25.29
N LEU A 151 -13.52 -9.68 24.62
CA LEU A 151 -12.11 -9.76 25.00
C LEU A 151 -11.31 -8.54 24.53
N LEU A 152 -11.85 -7.80 23.56
CA LEU A 152 -11.29 -6.55 23.06
C LEU A 152 -12.36 -5.44 23.04
N PRO A 153 -11.97 -4.18 23.34
CA PRO A 153 -10.67 -3.79 23.88
C PRO A 153 -10.46 -4.36 25.30
N PRO A 154 -9.20 -4.60 25.73
CA PRO A 154 -8.95 -5.09 27.08
C PRO A 154 -9.49 -4.09 28.11
N PRO A 155 -9.97 -4.55 29.28
CA PRO A 155 -10.46 -3.66 30.32
C PRO A 155 -9.38 -2.63 30.70
N THR A 156 -9.75 -1.35 30.78
CA THR A 156 -8.87 -0.32 31.33
C THR A 156 -8.59 -0.66 32.79
N GLN A 157 -7.33 -0.95 33.12
CA GLN A 157 -6.90 -0.98 34.52
C GLN A 157 -6.95 0.45 35.04
N GLY A 158 -7.83 0.71 36.01
CA GLY A 158 -7.97 2.01 36.69
C GLY A 158 -6.89 2.24 37.74
#